data_AF-A0A942Q2M0-F1
#
_entry.id   AF-A0A942Q2M0-F1
#
_cell.length_a   1.000
_cell.length_b   1.000
_cell.length_c   1.000
_cell.angle_alpha   90.00
_cell.angle_beta   90.00
_cell.angle_gamma   90.00
#
_symmetry.space_group_name_H-M   'P 1'
#
loop_
_entity.id
_entity.type
_entity.pdbx_description
1 polymer ?
#
loop_
_entity_poly.entity_id
_entity_poly.type
_entity_poly.pdbx_seq_one_letter_code
_entity_poly.pdbx_strand_id
1 'polypeptide(L)'
;MDELAIIELFCLLDDFCQRFQKMCAQKCIQYTKQKIRKRTFRISLSEVLTILLLFHRSNYRTFKNFYLSHLKVTLKHLFPKLVGYSRFVQLTSEAFFPMFCFTQERQRRCEGIFFLDSTVLTRSLA
;
A
#
# COMPACT_ATOMS: atom_id res chain seq x y z
N MET A 1 -14.87 2.00 8.15
CA MET A 1 -14.52 2.91 7.04
C MET A 1 -15.57 2.68 5.97
N ASP A 2 -16.20 3.73 5.49
CA ASP A 2 -17.32 3.62 4.56
C ASP A 2 -16.83 3.18 3.18
N GLU A 3 -17.66 2.43 2.45
CA GLU A 3 -17.29 1.85 1.15
C GLU A 3 -16.83 2.90 0.13
N LEU A 4 -17.51 4.05 0.09
CA LEU A 4 -17.12 5.18 -0.76
C LEU A 4 -15.72 5.70 -0.47
N ALA A 5 -15.32 5.78 0.80
CA ALA A 5 -13.98 6.21 1.18
C ALA A 5 -12.91 5.19 0.77
N ILE A 6 -13.26 3.89 0.73
CA ILE A 6 -12.36 2.84 0.23
C ILE A 6 -12.17 2.99 -1.28
N ILE A 7 -13.26 3.25 -2.01
CA ILE A 7 -13.22 3.46 -3.47
C ILE A 7 -12.40 4.71 -3.81
N GLU A 8 -12.62 5.82 -3.10
CA GLU A 8 -11.85 7.06 -3.30
C GLU A 8 -10.35 6.82 -3.06
N LEU A 9 -10.01 6.12 -1.96
CA LEU A 9 -8.64 5.73 -1.68
C LEU A 9 -8.04 4.88 -2.79
N PHE A 10 -8.80 3.91 -3.30
CA PHE A 10 -8.36 3.05 -4.40
C PHE A 10 -8.08 3.87 -5.66
N CYS A 11 -8.98 4.76 -6.07
CA CYS A 11 -8.77 5.63 -7.24
C CYS A 11 -7.49 6.46 -7.10
N LEU A 12 -7.27 7.07 -5.94
CA LEU A 12 -6.06 7.86 -5.66
C LEU A 12 -4.77 7.03 -5.76
N LEU A 13 -4.82 5.78 -5.31
CA LEU A 13 -3.70 4.85 -5.38
C LEU A 13 -3.48 4.27 -6.77
N ASP A 14 -4.56 4.08 -7.55
CA ASP A 14 -4.46 3.59 -8.92
C ASP A 14 -3.79 4.63 -9.82
N ASP A 15 -4.23 5.88 -9.74
CA ASP A 15 -3.60 7.00 -10.43
C ASP A 15 -2.11 7.13 -10.07
N PHE A 16 -1.78 6.99 -8.78
CA PHE A 16 -0.40 6.96 -8.31
C PHE A 16 0.38 5.79 -8.91
N CYS A 17 -0.16 4.56 -8.83
CA CYS A 17 0.50 3.35 -9.32
C CYS A 17 0.82 3.46 -10.82
N GLN A 18 -0.11 4.00 -11.61
CA GLN A 18 0.10 4.20 -13.04
C GLN A 18 1.25 5.19 -13.32
N ARG A 19 1.30 6.32 -12.59
CA ARG A 19 2.43 7.28 -12.70
C ARG A 19 3.75 6.66 -12.24
N PHE A 20 3.73 5.96 -11.11
CA PHE A 20 4.88 5.30 -10.52
C PHE A 20 5.49 4.27 -11.47
N GLN A 21 4.66 3.40 -12.06
CA GLN A 21 5.12 2.39 -13.01
C GLN A 21 5.72 3.00 -14.28
N LYS A 22 5.13 4.09 -14.81
CA LYS A 22 5.70 4.83 -15.95
C LYS A 22 7.07 5.40 -15.63
N MET A 23 7.22 6.02 -14.45
CA MET A 23 8.51 6.56 -14.00
C MET A 23 9.56 5.45 -13.82
N CYS A 24 9.20 4.34 -13.20
CA CYS A 24 10.10 3.19 -13.06
C CYS A 24 10.55 2.68 -14.42
N ALA A 25 9.62 2.47 -15.35
CA ALA A 25 9.93 1.98 -16.70
C ALA A 25 10.91 2.89 -17.46
N GLN A 26 10.80 4.21 -17.30
CA GLN A 26 11.71 5.19 -17.94
C GLN A 26 13.12 5.20 -17.31
N LYS A 27 13.21 4.98 -16.00
CA LYS A 27 14.48 5.07 -15.24
C LYS A 27 15.16 3.72 -15.03
N CYS A 28 14.56 2.62 -15.53
CA CYS A 28 15.16 1.29 -15.44
C CYS A 28 16.41 1.20 -16.33
N ILE A 29 17.55 0.86 -15.73
CA ILE A 29 18.75 0.46 -16.46
C ILE A 29 18.44 -0.84 -17.21
N GLN A 30 18.71 -0.89 -18.52
CA GLN A 30 18.52 -2.10 -19.31
C GLN A 30 19.54 -3.15 -18.88
N TYR A 31 19.08 -4.18 -18.17
CA TYR A 31 19.90 -5.33 -17.82
C TYR A 31 19.79 -6.40 -18.92
N THR A 32 20.90 -6.73 -19.56
CA THR A 32 20.99 -7.60 -20.76
C THR A 32 21.21 -9.10 -20.45
N LYS A 33 20.96 -9.55 -19.22
CA LYS A 33 20.98 -11.00 -18.89
C LYS A 33 19.56 -11.56 -18.88
N GLN A 34 19.39 -12.68 -19.59
CA GLN A 34 18.23 -13.59 -19.73
C GLN A 34 16.84 -13.01 -19.41
N LYS A 35 15.93 -13.06 -20.41
CA LYS A 35 14.50 -12.71 -20.33
C LYS A 35 13.89 -13.02 -18.96
N ILE A 36 13.85 -12.04 -18.06
CA ILE A 36 13.16 -12.16 -16.78
C ILE A 36 11.68 -12.30 -17.09
N ARG A 37 11.06 -13.40 -16.63
CA ARG A 37 9.64 -13.65 -16.86
C ARG A 37 8.81 -12.62 -16.11
N LYS A 38 8.25 -11.64 -16.83
CA LYS A 38 7.25 -10.71 -16.28
C LYS A 38 5.93 -11.44 -16.11
N ARG A 39 5.67 -11.95 -14.90
CA ARG A 39 4.39 -12.61 -14.57
C ARG A 39 3.42 -11.55 -14.04
N THR A 40 2.31 -11.35 -14.73
CA THR A 40 1.23 -10.52 -14.21
C THR A 40 0.61 -11.21 -13.00
N PHE A 41 0.54 -10.50 -11.87
CA PHE A 41 -0.14 -11.00 -10.68
C PHE A 41 -1.66 -10.89 -10.86
N ARG A 42 -2.40 -11.76 -10.15
CA ARG A 42 -3.88 -11.72 -10.15
C ARG A 42 -4.45 -10.47 -9.48
N ILE A 43 -3.69 -9.90 -8.55
CA ILE A 43 -3.98 -8.69 -7.81
C ILE A 43 -3.03 -7.58 -8.30
N SER A 44 -3.57 -6.40 -8.52
CA SER A 44 -2.84 -5.21 -8.95
C SER A 44 -2.06 -4.59 -7.79
N LEU A 45 -1.06 -3.76 -8.12
CA LEU A 45 -0.29 -3.03 -7.11
C LEU A 45 -1.21 -2.08 -6.32
N SER A 46 -2.11 -1.37 -7.00
CA SER A 46 -3.07 -0.45 -6.37
C SER A 46 -3.97 -1.14 -5.35
N GLU A 47 -4.47 -2.34 -5.65
CA GLU A 47 -5.23 -3.16 -4.69
C GLU A 47 -4.37 -3.52 -3.46
N VAL A 48 -3.11 -3.93 -3.66
CA VAL A 48 -2.19 -4.27 -2.55
C VAL A 48 -1.94 -3.06 -1.65
N LEU A 49 -1.64 -1.89 -2.24
CA LEU A 49 -1.45 -0.64 -1.47
C LEU A 49 -2.70 -0.26 -0.70
N THR A 50 -3.88 -0.39 -1.33
CA THR A 50 -5.17 -0.08 -0.70
C THR A 50 -5.37 -0.94 0.52
N ILE A 51 -5.17 -2.25 0.40
CA ILE A 51 -5.31 -3.21 1.51
C ILE A 51 -4.35 -2.90 2.66
N LEU A 52 -3.09 -2.54 2.35
CA LEU A 52 -2.11 -2.15 3.36
C LEU A 52 -2.54 -0.88 4.11
N LEU A 53 -3.00 0.15 3.40
CA LEU A 53 -3.51 1.37 4.04
C LEU A 53 -4.79 1.14 4.84
N LEU A 54 -5.70 0.31 4.34
CA LEU A 54 -6.89 -0.10 5.09
C LEU A 54 -6.48 -0.77 6.40
N PHE A 55 -5.50 -1.68 6.36
CA PHE A 55 -4.99 -2.31 7.57
C PHE A 55 -4.47 -1.27 8.58
N HIS A 56 -3.65 -0.32 8.12
CA HIS A 56 -3.13 0.75 8.98
C HIS A 56 -4.24 1.59 9.64
N ARG A 57 -5.41 1.72 8.99
CA ARG A 57 -6.58 2.44 9.54
C ARG A 57 -7.57 1.56 10.29
N SER A 58 -7.41 0.24 10.27
CA SER A 58 -8.43 -0.72 10.70
C SER A 58 -8.42 -1.07 12.20
N ASN A 59 -7.50 -0.51 12.99
CA ASN A 59 -7.33 -0.81 14.43
C ASN A 59 -7.09 -2.30 14.78
N TYR A 60 -6.93 -3.19 13.79
CA TYR A 60 -6.57 -4.58 14.04
C TYR A 60 -5.12 -4.70 14.51
N ARG A 61 -4.88 -5.49 15.56
CA ARG A 61 -3.51 -5.70 16.08
C ARG A 61 -2.62 -6.50 15.14
N THR A 62 -3.18 -7.44 14.39
CA THR A 62 -2.40 -8.30 13.48
C THR A 62 -2.97 -8.27 12.07
N PHE A 63 -2.06 -8.20 11.09
CA PHE A 63 -2.43 -8.20 9.69
C PHE A 63 -3.17 -9.49 9.29
N LYS A 64 -2.76 -10.63 9.84
CA LYS A 64 -3.41 -11.93 9.59
C LYS A 64 -4.89 -11.92 10.00
N ASN A 65 -5.22 -11.37 11.16
CA ASN A 65 -6.61 -11.30 11.61
C ASN A 65 -7.43 -10.36 10.73
N PHE A 66 -6.90 -9.17 10.43
CA PHE A 66 -7.53 -8.24 9.50
C PHE A 66 -7.81 -8.89 8.13
N TYR A 67 -6.81 -9.55 7.55
CA TYR A 67 -6.90 -10.13 6.22
C TYR A 67 -7.91 -11.29 6.14
N LEU A 68 -7.89 -12.20 7.13
CA LEU A 68 -8.73 -13.40 7.10
C LEU A 68 -10.15 -13.14 7.58
N SER A 69 -10.33 -12.34 8.63
CA SER A 69 -11.61 -12.19 9.31
C SER A 69 -12.43 -11.01 8.79
N HIS A 70 -11.78 -9.93 8.34
CA HIS A 70 -12.48 -8.73 7.88
C HIS A 70 -12.42 -8.59 6.36
N LEU A 71 -11.22 -8.60 5.78
CA LEU A 71 -11.07 -8.32 4.36
C LEU A 71 -11.69 -9.42 3.49
N LYS A 72 -11.37 -10.69 3.76
CA LYS A 72 -11.92 -11.84 3.02
C LYS A 72 -13.41 -12.08 3.21
N VAL A 73 -14.01 -11.52 4.26
CA VAL A 73 -15.42 -11.76 4.60
C VAL A 73 -16.24 -10.55 4.19
N THR A 74 -15.91 -9.37 4.72
CA THR A 74 -16.68 -8.13 4.58
C THR A 74 -16.33 -7.34 3.31
N LEU A 75 -15.06 -7.33 2.89
CA LEU A 75 -14.59 -6.51 1.76
C LEU A 75 -14.31 -7.33 0.50
N LYS A 76 -14.74 -8.60 0.46
CA LYS A 76 -14.45 -9.51 -0.64
C LYS A 76 -15.03 -9.04 -1.97
N HIS A 77 -16.19 -8.39 -1.95
CA HIS A 77 -16.84 -7.87 -3.16
C HIS A 77 -16.05 -6.72 -3.80
N LEU A 78 -15.35 -5.92 -3.00
CA LEU A 78 -14.46 -4.86 -3.47
C LEU A 78 -13.16 -5.42 -4.07
N PHE A 79 -12.72 -6.59 -3.61
CA PHE A 79 -11.47 -7.22 -4.05
C PHE A 79 -11.69 -8.66 -4.53
N PRO A 80 -12.41 -8.87 -5.66
CA PRO A 80 -12.86 -10.19 -6.08
C PRO A 80 -11.70 -11.14 -6.45
N LYS A 81 -10.54 -10.61 -6.86
CA LYS A 81 -9.36 -11.38 -7.29
C LYS A 81 -8.34 -11.60 -6.18
N LEU A 82 -8.79 -11.62 -4.92
CA LEU A 82 -7.92 -11.75 -3.77
C LEU A 82 -7.04 -13.00 -3.79
N VAL A 83 -5.79 -12.86 -3.36
CA VAL A 83 -4.85 -13.99 -3.22
C VAL A 83 -4.91 -14.61 -1.82
N GLY A 84 -4.28 -15.77 -1.63
CA GLY A 84 -4.11 -16.34 -0.28
C GLY A 84 -3.24 -15.45 0.61
N TYR A 85 -3.40 -15.56 1.94
CA TYR A 85 -2.66 -14.74 2.92
C TYR A 85 -1.15 -14.80 2.71
N SER A 86 -0.59 -16.01 2.62
CA SER A 86 0.87 -16.19 2.44
C SER A 86 1.36 -15.55 1.15
N ARG A 87 0.55 -15.61 0.08
CA ARG A 87 0.89 -14.95 -1.18
C ARG A 87 0.80 -13.43 -1.06
N PHE A 88 -0.18 -12.91 -0.33
CA PHE A 88 -0.28 -11.47 -0.08
C PHE A 88 0.95 -10.96 0.66
N VAL A 89 1.39 -11.64 1.73
CA VAL A 89 2.61 -11.27 2.49
C VAL A 89 3.86 -11.27 1.61
N GLN A 90 3.96 -12.16 0.61
CA GLN A 90 5.05 -12.09 -0.35
C GLN A 90 4.98 -10.86 -1.27
N LEU A 91 3.79 -10.35 -1.56
CA LEU A 91 3.60 -9.14 -2.38
C LEU A 91 3.85 -7.86 -1.59
N THR A 92 3.74 -7.88 -0.25
CA THR A 92 3.93 -6.67 0.55
C THR A 92 5.37 -6.14 0.47
N SER A 93 6.36 -7.00 0.24
CA SER A 93 7.76 -6.55 0.06
C SER A 93 7.93 -5.71 -1.21
N GLU A 94 7.29 -6.10 -2.31
CA GLU A 94 7.30 -5.33 -3.57
C GLU A 94 6.48 -4.03 -3.44
N ALA A 95 5.43 -4.04 -2.63
CA ALA A 95 4.55 -2.88 -2.41
C ALA A 95 5.13 -1.86 -1.43
N PHE A 96 6.12 -2.23 -0.61
CA PHE A 96 6.67 -1.36 0.43
C PHE A 96 7.28 -0.06 -0.13
N PHE A 97 8.10 -0.16 -1.17
CA PHE A 97 8.73 1.01 -1.77
C PHE A 97 7.72 1.95 -2.47
N PRO A 98 6.78 1.45 -3.29
CA PRO A 98 5.66 2.26 -3.79
C PRO A 98 4.84 2.92 -2.68
N MET A 99 4.52 2.20 -1.59
CA MET A 99 3.84 2.78 -0.42
C MET A 99 4.62 3.96 0.16
N PHE A 100 5.93 3.79 0.36
CA PHE A 100 6.78 4.86 0.90
C PHE A 100 6.77 6.08 -0.03
N CYS A 101 6.96 5.89 -1.33
CA CYS A 101 6.88 6.97 -2.31
C CYS A 101 5.51 7.68 -2.30
N PHE A 102 4.41 6.93 -2.20
CA PHE A 102 3.07 7.52 -2.08
C PHE A 102 2.95 8.38 -0.82
N THR A 103 3.43 7.91 0.33
CA THR A 103 3.39 8.69 1.57
C THR A 103 4.23 9.95 1.49
N GLN A 104 5.39 9.89 0.83
CA GLN A 104 6.25 11.06 0.58
C GLN A 104 5.59 12.08 -0.35
N GLU A 105 4.94 11.64 -1.43
CA GLU A 105 4.18 12.53 -2.34
C GLU A 105 3.02 13.25 -1.62
N ARG A 106 2.42 12.59 -0.63
CA ARG A 106 1.32 13.14 0.17
C ARG A 106 1.79 13.96 1.37
N GLN A 107 3.03 13.79 1.82
CA GLN A 107 3.61 14.69 2.81
C GLN A 107 3.71 16.07 2.19
N ARG A 108 3.01 17.04 2.79
CA ARG A 108 3.11 18.44 2.37
C ARG A 108 4.58 18.86 2.43
N ARG A 109 4.98 19.75 1.53
CA ARG A 109 6.28 20.43 1.58
C ARG A 109 6.30 21.26 2.86
N CYS A 110 6.79 20.67 3.93
CA CYS A 110 6.97 21.39 5.18
C CYS A 110 8.25 22.22 4.99
N GLU A 111 8.08 23.52 4.78
CA GLU A 111 9.17 24.50 4.67
C GLU A 111 9.80 24.82 6.05
N GLY A 112 9.84 23.82 6.94
CA GLY A 112 10.32 23.95 8.31
C GLY A 112 11.39 22.91 8.64
N ILE A 113 12.15 23.18 9.69
CA ILE A 113 13.16 22.25 10.22
C ILE A 113 12.43 21.23 11.10
N PHE A 114 12.55 19.95 10.79
CA PHE A 114 12.03 18.89 11.64
C PHE A 114 13.07 18.49 12.68
N PHE A 115 12.76 18.72 13.95
CA PHE A 115 13.49 18.11 15.04
C PHE A 115 12.94 16.70 15.27
N LEU A 116 13.74 15.68 14.91
CA LEU A 116 13.54 14.33 15.44
C LEU A 116 14.07 14.33 16.87
N ASP A 117 13.19 14.62 17.83
CA ASP A 117 13.48 14.48 19.24
C ASP A 117 13.01 13.10 19.73
N SER A 118 13.76 12.50 20.64
CA SER A 118 13.47 11.17 21.22
C SER A 118 12.47 11.24 22.37
N THR A 119 11.75 12.35 22.51
CA THR A 119 10.76 12.54 23.56
C THR A 119 9.59 11.58 23.38
N VAL A 120 9.37 10.76 24.42
CA VAL A 120 8.24 9.83 24.49
C VAL A 120 6.96 10.64 24.43
N LEU A 121 6.03 10.25 23.54
CA LEU A 121 4.68 10.82 23.51
C LEU A 121 3.92 10.43 24.79
N THR A 122 4.09 11.20 25.86
CA THR A 122 3.27 11.11 27.06
C THR A 122 1.88 11.63 26.71
N ARG A 123 0.93 10.71 26.62
CA ARG A 123 -0.50 10.98 26.41
C ARG A 123 -1.04 11.74 27.62
N SER A 124 -1.11 13.07 27.58
CA SER A 124 -1.90 13.82 28.56
C SER A 124 -3.37 13.64 28.21
N LEU A 125 -4.09 12.85 29.02
CA LEU A 125 -5.54 12.78 28.99
C LEU A 125 -6.10 14.14 29.46
N ALA A 126 -6.91 14.76 28.62
CA ALA A 126 -7.86 15.79 28.99
C ALA A 126 -9.26 15.22 28.75
#